data_AF-A0A6I9QKB0-F1
#
_entry.id   AF-A0A6I9QKB0-F1
#
_cell.length_a   1.000
_cell.length_b   1.000
_cell.length_c   1.000
_cell.angle_alpha   90.00
_cell.angle_beta   90.00
_cell.angle_gamma   90.00
#
_symmetry.space_group_name_H-M   'P 1'
#
loop_
_entity.id
_entity.type
_entity.pdbx_description
1 polymer ?
#
loop_
_entity_poly.entity_id
_entity_poly.type
_entity_poly.pdbx_seq_one_letter_code
_entity_poly.pdbx_strand_id
1 'polypeptide(L)'
;MNNFGGIRIPEFMGSFRQLKYLNLSSAHMGGLIPHQLGNLSSLQYLDLSYNYYYYCDNFEVPPRLLIIDNALWISRLSSLRYLNMSDVKFREGAHWLQALNMLPSIME
;
A
#
# COMPACT_ATOMS: atom_id res chain seq x y z
N MET A 1 -0.95 -11.65 15.04
CA MET A 1 -0.09 -10.87 14.14
C MET A 1 0.41 -11.80 13.05
N ASN A 2 0.29 -11.39 11.79
CA ASN A 2 0.87 -12.14 10.66
C ASN A 2 2.34 -11.70 10.49
N ASN A 3 3.20 -12.62 10.05
CA ASN A 3 4.58 -12.30 9.73
C ASN A 3 4.93 -12.84 8.33
N PHE A 4 4.99 -11.93 7.36
CA PHE A 4 5.32 -12.25 5.98
C PHE A 4 6.80 -12.04 5.63
N GLY A 5 7.69 -11.84 6.61
CA GLY A 5 9.14 -11.91 6.40
C GLY A 5 9.72 -10.87 5.42
N GLY A 6 9.05 -9.73 5.23
CA GLY A 6 9.46 -8.68 4.31
C GLY A 6 9.29 -9.06 2.83
N ILE A 7 8.40 -10.01 2.50
CA ILE A 7 8.02 -10.28 1.11
C ILE A 7 7.16 -9.14 0.54
N ARG A 8 7.13 -9.07 -0.79
CA ARG A 8 6.31 -8.11 -1.53
C ARG A 8 4.85 -8.50 -1.53
N ILE A 9 3.99 -7.49 -1.60
CA ILE A 9 2.57 -7.68 -1.89
C ILE A 9 2.45 -8.33 -3.28
N PRO A 10 1.80 -9.49 -3.42
CA PRO A 10 1.67 -10.14 -4.72
C PRO A 10 0.79 -9.35 -5.69
N GLU A 11 1.22 -9.26 -6.95
CA GLU A 11 0.48 -8.52 -7.99
C GLU A 11 -0.92 -9.08 -8.26
N PHE A 12 -1.10 -10.40 -8.09
CA PHE A 12 -2.40 -11.06 -8.31
C PHE A 12 -3.49 -10.53 -7.39
N MET A 13 -3.15 -9.89 -6.26
CA MET A 13 -4.15 -9.29 -5.38
C MET A 13 -5.01 -8.26 -6.12
N GLY A 14 -4.51 -7.64 -7.20
CA GLY A 14 -5.29 -6.77 -8.07
C GLY A 14 -6.42 -7.46 -8.86
N SER A 15 -6.51 -8.80 -8.86
CA SER A 15 -7.59 -9.53 -9.52
C SER A 15 -8.89 -9.55 -8.71
N PHE A 16 -8.85 -9.22 -7.41
CA PHE A 16 -10.01 -9.27 -6.52
C PHE A 16 -10.93 -8.05 -6.69
N ARG A 17 -11.48 -7.82 -7.88
CA ARG A 17 -12.25 -6.60 -8.24
C ARG A 17 -13.45 -6.30 -7.34
N GLN A 18 -13.99 -7.31 -6.65
CA GLN A 18 -15.11 -7.17 -5.70
C GLN A 18 -14.68 -6.94 -4.25
N LEU A 19 -13.37 -6.95 -3.97
CA LEU A 19 -12.84 -6.74 -2.63
C LEU A 19 -13.19 -5.33 -2.15
N LYS A 20 -13.82 -5.24 -0.97
CA LYS A 20 -14.23 -3.97 -0.35
C LYS A 20 -13.29 -3.54 0.78
N TYR A 21 -12.62 -4.50 1.40
CA TYR A 21 -11.81 -4.30 2.59
C TYR A 21 -10.49 -5.06 2.44
N LEU A 22 -9.37 -4.34 2.52
CA LEU A 22 -8.03 -4.91 2.52
C LEU A 22 -7.24 -4.30 3.68
N ASN A 23 -6.90 -5.13 4.65
CA ASN A 23 -6.04 -4.75 5.76
C ASN A 23 -4.80 -5.65 5.76
N LEU A 24 -3.65 -5.03 5.55
CA LEU A 24 -2.33 -5.65 5.56
C LEU A 24 -1.42 -4.95 6.58
N SER A 25 -1.98 -4.23 7.56
CA SER A 25 -1.18 -3.52 8.54
C SER A 25 -0.52 -4.48 9.53
N SER A 26 0.66 -4.07 10.03
CA SER A 26 1.46 -4.87 10.96
C SER A 26 1.69 -6.32 10.50
N ALA A 27 1.87 -6.52 9.19
CA ALA A 27 2.00 -7.84 8.58
C ALA A 27 3.45 -8.18 8.16
N HIS A 28 4.39 -7.25 8.41
CA HIS A 28 5.78 -7.35 8.02
C HIS A 28 5.98 -7.55 6.51
N MET A 29 5.19 -6.88 5.68
CA MET A 29 5.42 -6.83 4.23
C MET A 29 6.47 -5.79 3.87
N GLY A 30 7.11 -5.91 2.70
CA GLY A 30 8.15 -4.97 2.28
C GLY A 30 8.35 -4.93 0.76
N GLY A 31 9.19 -4.00 0.31
CA GLY A 31 9.44 -3.79 -1.12
C GLY A 31 8.38 -2.94 -1.81
N LEU A 32 8.35 -2.98 -3.15
CA LEU A 32 7.46 -2.13 -3.95
C LEU A 32 6.00 -2.56 -3.80
N ILE A 33 5.11 -1.59 -3.60
CA ILE A 33 3.67 -1.79 -3.67
C ILE A 33 3.27 -1.92 -5.15
N PRO A 34 2.62 -3.02 -5.57
CA PRO A 34 2.27 -3.22 -6.96
C PRO A 34 1.12 -2.31 -7.38
N HIS A 35 1.29 -1.59 -8.50
CA HIS A 35 0.27 -0.71 -9.08
C HIS A 35 -1.02 -1.44 -9.47
N GLN A 36 -0.97 -2.77 -9.59
CA GLN A 36 -2.09 -3.66 -9.83
C GLN A 36 -3.14 -3.57 -8.71
N LEU A 37 -2.80 -3.12 -7.49
CA LEU A 37 -3.80 -2.80 -6.47
C LEU A 37 -4.79 -1.73 -6.93
N GLY A 38 -4.42 -0.85 -7.86
CA GLY A 38 -5.33 0.11 -8.49
C GLY A 38 -6.45 -0.52 -9.32
N ASN A 39 -6.44 -1.85 -9.54
CA ASN A 39 -7.55 -2.57 -10.17
C ASN A 39 -8.71 -2.89 -9.19
N LEU A 40 -8.54 -2.62 -7.90
CA LEU A 40 -9.54 -2.88 -6.86
C LEU A 40 -10.59 -1.76 -6.80
N SER A 41 -11.36 -1.60 -7.89
CA SER A 41 -12.32 -0.49 -8.03
C SER A 41 -13.45 -0.49 -6.98
N SER A 42 -13.78 -1.65 -6.40
CA SER A 42 -14.78 -1.77 -5.31
C SER A 42 -14.20 -1.52 -3.92
N LEU A 43 -12.88 -1.28 -3.79
CA LEU A 43 -12.21 -1.18 -2.51
C LEU A 43 -12.62 0.11 -1.80
N GLN A 44 -13.07 -0.04 -0.56
CA GLN A 44 -13.54 1.06 0.29
C GLN A 44 -12.55 1.34 1.43
N TYR A 45 -11.82 0.31 1.87
CA TYR A 45 -10.88 0.40 2.97
C TYR A 45 -9.55 -0.24 2.58
N LEU A 46 -8.48 0.54 2.66
CA LEU A 46 -7.11 0.08 2.47
C LEU A 46 -6.24 0.51 3.65
N ASP A 47 -5.68 -0.46 4.35
CA ASP A 47 -4.67 -0.22 5.39
C ASP A 47 -3.39 -1.01 5.08
N LEU A 48 -2.31 -0.28 4.85
CA LEU A 48 -0.96 -0.79 4.58
C LEU A 48 0.04 -0.36 5.67
N SER A 49 -0.44 0.18 6.79
CA SER A 49 0.39 0.82 7.81
C SER A 49 1.28 -0.16 8.59
N TYR A 50 2.31 0.36 9.26
CA TYR A 50 3.14 -0.41 10.19
C TYR A 50 3.79 -1.67 9.60
N ASN A 51 4.21 -1.60 8.33
CA ASN A 51 4.92 -2.68 7.64
C ASN A 51 6.43 -2.43 7.61
N TYR A 52 7.04 -2.48 8.80
CA TYR A 52 8.49 -2.49 8.98
C TYR A 52 8.94 -3.92 9.31
N TYR A 53 9.91 -4.45 8.57
CA TYR A 53 10.50 -5.75 8.85
C TYR A 53 12.00 -5.63 9.04
N TYR A 54 12.46 -5.92 10.26
CA TYR A 54 13.87 -6.08 10.58
C TYR A 54 14.24 -7.55 10.44
N TYR A 55 15.31 -7.85 9.70
CA TYR A 55 15.88 -9.20 9.73
C TYR A 55 16.49 -9.41 11.11
N CYS A 56 16.24 -10.58 11.71
CA CYS A 56 16.45 -10.86 13.14
C CYS A 56 17.87 -10.66 13.69
N ASP A 57 18.87 -10.35 12.86
CA ASP A 57 20.26 -10.39 13.33
C ASP A 57 20.98 -9.05 13.47
N ASN A 58 20.63 -7.92 12.82
CA ASN A 58 21.33 -6.66 13.10
C ASN A 58 20.51 -5.42 12.72
N PHE A 59 20.20 -4.56 13.70
CA PHE A 59 19.60 -3.22 13.52
C PHE A 59 20.47 -2.27 12.66
N GLU A 60 21.69 -2.69 12.30
CA GLU A 60 22.55 -2.01 11.34
C GLU A 60 22.01 -2.07 9.89
N VAL A 61 21.21 -3.09 9.57
CA VAL A 61 20.56 -3.19 8.24
C VAL A 61 19.22 -2.46 8.30
N PRO A 62 18.97 -1.49 7.40
CA PRO A 62 17.71 -0.77 7.38
C PRO A 62 16.54 -1.74 7.17
N PRO A 63 15.38 -1.48 7.81
CA PRO A 63 14.23 -2.36 7.70
C PRO A 63 13.74 -2.45 6.25
N ARG A 64 13.19 -3.60 5.88
CA ARG A 64 12.40 -3.70 4.65
C ARG A 64 11.08 -2.97 4.89
N LEU A 65 10.94 -1.84 4.20
CA LEU A 65 9.75 -1.01 4.21
C LEU A 65 8.93 -1.26 2.94
N LEU A 66 7.63 -0.99 3.01
CA LEU A 66 6.82 -0.79 1.82
C LEU A 66 7.25 0.50 1.11
N ILE A 67 7.31 0.45 -0.22
CA ILE A 67 7.79 1.55 -1.05
C ILE A 67 6.78 1.84 -2.16
N ILE A 68 6.42 3.11 -2.33
CA ILE A 68 5.66 3.60 -3.50
C ILE A 68 6.63 4.29 -4.46
N ASP A 69 6.67 3.82 -5.70
CA ASP A 69 7.39 4.45 -6.80
C ASP A 69 6.50 5.45 -7.56
N ASN A 70 5.23 5.14 -7.75
CA ASN A 70 4.22 5.98 -8.39
C ASN A 70 2.87 5.75 -7.70
N ALA A 71 2.30 6.81 -7.13
CA ALA A 71 1.04 6.76 -6.39
C ALA A 71 -0.20 6.86 -7.29
N LEU A 72 -0.07 7.08 -8.60
CA LEU A 72 -1.21 7.26 -9.51
C LEU A 72 -2.14 6.04 -9.59
N TRP A 73 -1.72 4.85 -9.15
CA TRP A 73 -2.65 3.72 -9.04
C TRP A 73 -3.74 3.95 -7.98
N ILE A 74 -3.48 4.79 -6.97
CA ILE A 74 -4.44 5.11 -5.91
C ILE A 74 -5.64 5.85 -6.48
N SER A 75 -5.44 6.74 -7.46
CA SER A 75 -6.54 7.47 -8.09
C SER A 75 -7.54 6.56 -8.82
N ARG A 76 -7.15 5.31 -9.12
CA ARG A 76 -8.01 4.30 -9.73
C ARG A 76 -8.92 3.59 -8.72
N LEU A 77 -8.69 3.79 -7.41
CA LEU A 77 -9.53 3.27 -6.33
C LEU A 77 -10.77 4.16 -6.12
N SER A 78 -11.66 4.17 -7.10
CA SER A 78 -12.80 5.10 -7.15
C SER A 78 -13.81 4.97 -6.00
N SER A 79 -13.84 3.83 -5.29
CA SER A 79 -14.74 3.62 -4.15
C SER A 79 -14.09 3.87 -2.78
N LEU A 80 -12.81 4.29 -2.75
CA LEU A 80 -12.00 4.32 -1.53
C LEU A 80 -12.49 5.38 -0.55
N ARG A 81 -12.74 5.00 0.70
CA ARG A 81 -13.20 5.91 1.77
C ARG A 81 -12.19 6.04 2.90
N TYR A 82 -11.34 5.03 3.05
CA TYR A 82 -10.30 5.01 4.06
C TYR A 82 -9.00 4.53 3.44
N LEU A 83 -7.94 5.31 3.66
CA LEU A 83 -6.59 5.00 3.24
C LEU A 83 -5.63 5.27 4.39
N ASN A 84 -4.96 4.22 4.85
CA ASN A 84 -3.85 4.36 5.78
C ASN A 84 -2.58 3.75 5.19
N MET A 85 -1.55 4.58 5.09
CA MET A 85 -0.23 4.22 4.57
C MET A 85 0.88 4.80 5.46
N SER A 86 0.61 4.95 6.76
CA SER A 86 1.65 5.32 7.73
C SER A 86 2.84 4.36 7.62
N ASP A 87 4.05 4.90 7.69
CA ASP A 87 5.32 4.16 7.55
C ASP A 87 5.62 3.61 6.14
N VAL A 88 4.82 3.93 5.12
CA VAL A 88 5.15 3.65 3.72
C VAL A 88 6.13 4.71 3.20
N LYS A 89 7.23 4.26 2.59
CA LYS A 89 8.24 5.14 2.00
C LYS A 89 7.87 5.54 0.57
N PHE A 90 7.78 6.83 0.30
CA PHE A 90 7.60 7.36 -1.05
C PHE A 90 8.96 7.60 -1.70
N ARG A 91 9.13 7.15 -2.96
CA ARG A 91 10.28 7.57 -3.77
C ARG A 91 10.11 9.02 -4.20
N GLU A 92 11.23 9.66 -4.52
CA GLU A 92 11.21 10.98 -5.14
C GLU A 92 10.38 10.94 -6.43
N GLY A 93 9.51 11.92 -6.62
CA GLY A 93 8.62 11.97 -7.79
C GLY A 93 7.45 10.98 -7.75
N ALA A 94 7.09 10.39 -6.59
CA ALA A 94 6.00 9.41 -6.53
C ALA A 94 4.57 9.93 -6.82
N HIS A 95 4.38 11.20 -7.23
CA HIS A 95 3.07 11.75 -7.63
C HIS A 95 1.95 11.63 -6.58
N TRP A 96 2.29 11.58 -5.28
CA TRP A 96 1.32 11.40 -4.19
C TRP A 96 0.21 12.46 -4.17
N LEU A 97 0.58 13.74 -4.18
CA LEU A 97 -0.41 14.84 -4.16
C LEU A 97 -1.31 14.82 -5.40
N GLN A 98 -0.74 14.48 -6.56
CA GLN A 98 -1.50 14.34 -7.80
C GLN A 98 -2.52 13.20 -7.70
N ALA A 99 -2.12 12.06 -7.16
CA ALA A 99 -3.00 10.91 -6.97
C ALA A 99 -4.17 11.23 -6.02
N LEU A 100 -3.89 11.93 -4.91
CA LEU A 100 -4.93 12.36 -3.96
C LEU A 100 -5.94 13.31 -4.58
N ASN A 101 -5.48 14.29 -5.35
CA ASN A 101 -6.36 15.26 -6.02
C ASN A 101 -7.28 14.62 -7.09
N MET A 102 -6.99 13.38 -7.50
CA MET A 102 -7.79 12.62 -8.45
C MET A 102 -8.77 11.65 -7.78
N LEU A 103 -8.77 11.54 -6.45
CA LEU A 103 -9.70 10.67 -5.74
C LEU A 103 -11.09 11.32 -5.66
N PRO A 104 -12.13 10.72 -6.26
CA PRO A 104 -13.48 11.27 -6.27
C PRO A 104 -14.16 11.23 -4.89
N SER A 105 -13.57 10.53 -3.92
CA SER A 105 -14.20 10.11 -2.67
C SER A 105 -13.59 10.74 -1.40
N ILE A 106 -12.52 11.54 -1.54
CA ILE A 106 -11.89 12.29 -0.42
C ILE A 106 -12.36 13.75 -0.40
N MET A 107 -13.06 14.21 -1.44
CA MET A 107 -13.74 15.51 -1.45
C MET A 107 -15.19 15.35 -0.97
N GLU A 108 -15.37 15.11 0.34
CA GLU A 108 -16.53 15.47 1.18
C GLU A 108 -16.42 14.84 2.58
#